data_AF-A0A932DVC4-F1
#
_entry.id   AF-A0A932DVC4-F1
#
_cell.length_a   1.000
_cell.length_b   1.000
_cell.length_c   1.000
_cell.angle_alpha   90.00
_cell.angle_beta   90.00
_cell.angle_gamma   90.00
#
_symmetry.space_group_name_H-M   'P 1'
#
loop_
_entity.id
_entity.type
_entity.pdbx_description
1 polymer ?
#
loop_
_entity_poly.entity_id
_entity_poly.type
_entity_poly.pdbx_seq_one_letter_code
_entity_poly.pdbx_strand_id
1 'polypeptide(L)'
;MIVTTRLVRLIETHAAPLTERLAGRLRTDPRTAAYRRLDDREIRSRTERVYRNLGLWLDQASDERVEAEYLQLGRERRRGGIPLSHVVAALLLTRRTLWEFVESEAAGDTALDLRQQLDLELLVVRFFDRAIYHTIRGYEAA
;
A
#
# COMPACT_ATOMS: atom_id res chain seq x y z
N MET A 1 1.64 -1.11 19.91
CA MET A 1 1.13 -2.47 20.17
C MET A 1 1.00 -3.08 18.79
N ILE A 2 1.83 -4.06 18.46
CA ILE A 2 1.86 -4.62 17.11
C ILE A 2 0.49 -5.24 16.86
N VAL A 3 -0.28 -4.69 15.91
CA VAL A 3 -1.53 -5.28 15.47
C VAL A 3 -1.16 -6.50 14.62
N THR A 4 -0.94 -7.63 15.27
CA THR A 4 -0.73 -8.90 14.57
C THR A 4 -2.02 -9.71 14.56
N THR A 5 -2.94 -9.38 13.66
CA THR A 5 -4.09 -10.25 13.39
C THR A 5 -3.69 -11.40 12.46
N ARG A 6 -4.49 -12.48 12.45
CA ARG A 6 -4.34 -13.60 11.50
C ARG A 6 -4.31 -13.10 10.05
N LEU A 7 -5.14 -12.11 9.73
CA LEU A 7 -5.20 -11.49 8.40
C LEU A 7 -3.91 -10.73 8.03
N VAL A 8 -3.31 -9.99 8.95
CA VAL A 8 -2.04 -9.31 8.69
C VAL A 8 -0.96 -10.32 8.32
N ARG A 9 -0.83 -11.41 9.09
CA ARG A 9 0.13 -12.49 8.77
C ARG A 9 -0.16 -13.15 7.43
N LEU A 10 -1.44 -13.34 7.10
CA LEU A 10 -1.86 -13.90 5.81
C LEU A 10 -1.39 -13.01 4.65
N ILE A 11 -1.59 -11.69 4.75
CA ILE A 11 -1.14 -10.71 3.75
C ILE A 11 0.39 -10.70 3.64
N GLU A 12 1.10 -10.67 4.77
CA GLU A 12 2.58 -10.66 4.79
C GLU A 12 3.16 -11.92 4.15
N THR A 13 2.54 -13.08 4.37
CA THR A 13 2.93 -14.36 3.75
C THR A 13 2.67 -14.38 2.24
N HIS A 14 1.64 -13.67 1.78
CA HIS A 14 1.27 -13.54 0.37
C HIS A 14 1.79 -12.24 -0.28
N ALA A 15 2.80 -11.59 0.29
CA ALA A 15 3.33 -10.34 -0.21
C ALA A 15 3.85 -10.43 -1.65
N ALA A 16 4.48 -11.54 -2.03
CA ALA A 16 5.02 -11.74 -3.38
C ALA A 16 3.91 -11.79 -4.47
N PRO A 17 2.89 -12.65 -4.39
CA PRO A 17 1.81 -12.66 -5.38
C PRO A 17 1.00 -11.35 -5.40
N LEU A 18 0.81 -10.70 -4.24
CA LEU A 18 0.22 -9.36 -4.16
C LEU A 18 1.06 -8.32 -4.91
N THR A 19 2.38 -8.41 -4.81
CA THR A 19 3.33 -7.53 -5.49
C THR A 19 3.24 -7.66 -7.00
N GLU A 20 3.25 -8.88 -7.52
CA GLU A 20 3.12 -9.10 -8.97
C GLU A 20 1.76 -8.61 -9.49
N ARG A 21 0.68 -8.87 -8.73
CA ARG A 21 -0.66 -8.37 -9.07
C ARG A 21 -0.68 -6.84 -9.14
N LEU A 22 -0.15 -6.15 -8.14
CA LEU A 22 -0.12 -4.68 -8.15
C LEU A 22 0.79 -4.15 -9.25
N ALA A 23 1.99 -4.72 -9.45
CA ALA A 23 2.91 -4.31 -10.50
C ALA A 23 2.24 -4.36 -11.88
N GLY A 24 1.52 -5.44 -12.17
CA GLY A 24 0.71 -5.57 -13.39
C GLY A 24 -0.37 -4.49 -13.52
N ARG A 25 -1.07 -4.15 -12.43
CA ARG A 25 -2.07 -3.08 -12.42
C ARG A 25 -1.45 -1.70 -12.66
N LEU A 26 -0.32 -1.39 -12.01
CA LEU A 26 0.36 -0.11 -12.18
C LEU A 26 0.83 0.11 -13.63
N ARG A 27 1.17 -0.97 -14.34
CA ARG A 27 1.55 -0.93 -15.76
C ARG A 27 0.35 -0.73 -16.69
N THR A 28 -0.78 -1.32 -16.37
CA THR A 28 -1.95 -1.36 -17.26
C THR A 28 -2.95 -0.23 -17.01
N ASP A 29 -3.10 0.25 -15.76
CA ASP A 29 -4.06 1.30 -15.41
C ASP A 29 -3.67 2.66 -16.03
N PRO A 30 -4.56 3.31 -16.80
CA PRO A 30 -4.30 4.61 -17.40
C PRO A 30 -3.94 5.70 -16.38
N ARG A 31 -4.51 5.64 -15.16
CA ARG A 31 -4.26 6.61 -14.09
C ARG A 31 -2.85 6.51 -13.53
N THR A 32 -2.13 5.42 -13.82
CA THR A 32 -0.73 5.24 -13.44
C THR A 32 0.20 5.12 -14.64
N ALA A 33 -0.19 5.62 -15.82
CA ALA A 33 0.63 5.51 -17.03
C ALA A 33 2.08 6.03 -16.87
N ALA A 34 2.28 7.09 -16.07
CA ALA A 34 3.60 7.62 -15.74
C ALA A 34 4.50 6.64 -14.95
N TYR A 35 3.98 5.55 -14.37
CA TYR A 35 4.78 4.49 -13.75
C TYR A 35 5.40 3.54 -14.77
N ARG A 36 4.95 3.54 -16.04
CA ARG A 36 5.51 2.69 -17.11
C ARG A 36 6.97 3.01 -17.46
N ARG A 37 7.46 4.19 -17.09
CA ARG A 37 8.87 4.59 -17.28
C ARG A 37 9.76 4.28 -16.07
N LEU A 38 9.19 3.84 -14.95
CA LEU A 38 9.98 3.45 -13.78
C LEU A 38 10.54 2.04 -13.98
N ASP A 39 11.63 1.76 -13.27
CA ASP A 39 12.24 0.44 -13.29
C ASP A 39 11.34 -0.60 -12.61
N ASP A 40 11.29 -1.78 -13.19
CA ASP A 40 10.42 -2.87 -12.76
C ASP A 40 10.82 -3.41 -11.38
N ARG A 41 12.12 -3.42 -11.08
CA ARG A 41 12.64 -3.82 -9.78
C ARG A 41 12.30 -2.78 -8.71
N GLU A 42 12.31 -1.50 -9.05
CA GLU A 42 11.90 -0.42 -8.13
C GLU A 42 10.43 -0.57 -7.72
N ILE A 43 9.52 -0.77 -8.69
CA ILE A 43 8.08 -0.93 -8.41
C ILE A 43 7.85 -2.15 -7.52
N ARG A 44 8.44 -3.29 -7.87
CA ARG A 44 8.27 -4.54 -7.11
C ARG A 44 8.82 -4.41 -5.70
N SER A 45 10.06 -3.94 -5.55
CA SER A 45 10.71 -3.79 -4.24
C SER A 45 9.92 -2.89 -3.30
N ARG A 46 9.43 -1.74 -3.79
CA ARG A 46 8.62 -0.83 -2.97
C ARG A 46 7.27 -1.43 -2.59
N THR A 47 6.61 -2.06 -3.54
CA THR A 47 5.30 -2.70 -3.31
C THR A 47 5.41 -3.85 -2.32
N GLU A 48 6.41 -4.71 -2.49
CA GLU A 48 6.67 -5.85 -1.62
C GLU A 48 6.94 -5.38 -0.20
N ARG A 49 7.72 -4.30 -0.03
CA ARG A 49 7.98 -3.70 1.28
C ARG A 49 6.70 -3.19 1.97
N VAL A 50 5.68 -2.75 1.24
CA VAL A 50 4.39 -2.37 1.83
C VAL A 50 3.67 -3.61 2.36
N TYR A 51 3.53 -4.67 1.56
CA TYR A 51 2.78 -5.85 1.96
C TYR A 51 3.51 -6.73 2.99
N ARG A 52 4.83 -6.91 2.84
CA ARG A 52 5.66 -7.74 3.73
C ARG A 52 5.82 -7.15 5.13
N ASN A 53 5.65 -5.82 5.27
CA ASN A 53 5.78 -5.12 6.55
C ASN A 53 4.45 -4.50 7.00
N LEU A 54 3.31 -5.00 6.52
CA LEU A 54 2.00 -4.40 6.79
C LEU A 54 1.74 -4.26 8.29
N GLY A 55 2.05 -5.27 9.10
CA GLY A 55 1.85 -5.20 10.55
C GLY A 55 2.64 -4.08 11.22
N LEU A 56 3.83 -3.74 10.69
CA LEU A 56 4.62 -2.60 11.16
C LEU A 56 3.97 -1.27 10.79
N TRP A 57 3.40 -1.17 9.59
CA TRP A 57 2.73 0.03 9.10
C TRP A 57 1.39 0.32 9.79
N LEU A 58 0.74 -0.73 10.32
CA LEU A 58 -0.54 -0.61 11.03
C LEU A 58 -0.37 -0.34 12.54
N ASP A 59 0.83 -0.47 13.11
CA ASP A 59 1.07 -0.10 14.52
C ASP A 59 1.04 1.44 14.66
N GLN A 60 0.34 1.94 15.68
CA GLN A 60 0.29 3.36 16.02
C GLN A 60 1.68 3.94 16.35
N ALA A 61 2.60 3.10 16.84
CA ALA A 61 3.99 3.52 17.07
C ALA A 61 4.76 3.86 15.77
N SER A 62 4.18 3.57 14.60
CA SER A 62 4.81 3.81 13.31
C SER A 62 4.46 5.16 12.68
N ASP A 63 3.65 6.01 13.33
CA ASP A 63 3.11 7.23 12.72
C ASP A 63 4.20 8.17 12.18
N GLU A 64 5.24 8.46 12.96
CA GLU A 64 6.38 9.28 12.51
C GLU A 64 7.16 8.64 11.37
N ARG A 65 7.27 7.31 11.38
CA ARG A 65 7.95 6.53 10.33
C ARG A 65 7.14 6.54 9.04
N VAL A 66 5.82 6.40 9.13
CA VAL A 66 4.89 6.53 8.01
C VAL A 66 5.00 7.94 7.41
N GLU A 67 4.98 8.97 8.24
CA GLU A 67 5.18 10.35 7.78
C GLU A 67 6.49 10.50 7.01
N ALA A 68 7.63 10.12 7.61
CA ALA A 68 8.94 10.27 6.98
C ALA A 68 9.05 9.51 5.64
N GLU A 69 8.58 8.27 5.60
CA GLU A 69 8.61 7.41 4.41
C GLU A 69 7.77 8.00 3.28
N TYR A 70 6.55 8.44 3.57
CA TYR A 70 5.63 8.93 2.54
C TYR A 70 5.92 10.38 2.12
N LEU A 71 6.44 11.23 3.02
CA LEU A 71 7.03 12.52 2.62
C LEU A 71 8.17 12.30 1.61
N GLN A 72 9.06 11.35 1.88
CA GLN A 72 10.16 11.03 0.99
C GLN A 72 9.67 10.48 -0.35
N LEU A 73 8.68 9.58 -0.36
CA LEU A 73 8.04 9.09 -1.58
C LEU A 73 7.50 10.24 -2.44
N GLY A 74 6.77 11.19 -1.83
CA GLY A 74 6.24 12.36 -2.53
C GLY A 74 7.34 13.15 -3.23
N ARG A 75 8.43 13.44 -2.51
CA ARG A 75 9.58 14.19 -3.03
C ARG A 75 10.26 13.48 -4.19
N GLU A 76 10.48 12.18 -4.05
CA GLU A 76 11.11 11.35 -5.09
C GLU A 76 10.26 11.30 -6.36
N ARG A 77 8.94 11.14 -6.21
CA ARG A 77 8.02 11.11 -7.35
C ARG A 77 7.92 12.47 -8.04
N ARG A 78 7.96 13.57 -7.30
CA ARG A 78 8.03 14.94 -7.85
C ARG A 78 9.29 15.14 -8.67
N ARG A 79 10.46 14.84 -8.09
CA ARG A 79 11.77 14.96 -8.76
C ARG A 79 11.88 14.05 -9.98
N GLY A 80 11.28 12.85 -9.92
CA GLY A 80 11.15 11.96 -11.07
C GLY A 80 10.15 12.45 -12.14
N GLY A 81 9.41 13.53 -11.90
CA GLY A 81 8.42 14.11 -12.82
C GLY A 81 7.12 13.31 -12.94
N ILE A 82 6.80 12.45 -11.97
CA ILE A 82 5.57 11.65 -11.96
C ILE A 82 4.43 12.58 -11.52
N PRO A 83 3.33 12.74 -12.27
CA PRO A 83 2.25 13.62 -11.84
C PRO A 83 1.63 13.16 -10.52
N LEU A 84 1.27 14.09 -9.63
CA LEU A 84 0.73 13.79 -8.29
C LEU A 84 -0.49 12.85 -8.36
N SER A 85 -1.41 13.09 -9.29
CA SER A 85 -2.59 12.24 -9.50
C SER A 85 -2.22 10.78 -9.78
N HIS A 86 -1.12 10.53 -10.49
CA HIS A 86 -0.63 9.17 -10.74
C HIS A 86 -0.03 8.54 -9.48
N VAL A 87 0.62 9.33 -8.63
CA VAL A 87 1.13 8.85 -7.34
C VAL A 87 -0.02 8.45 -6.42
N VAL A 88 -1.04 9.30 -6.31
CA VAL A 88 -2.24 9.01 -5.51
C VAL A 88 -2.97 7.79 -6.06
N ALA A 89 -3.13 7.68 -7.39
CA ALA A 89 -3.74 6.52 -8.02
C ALA A 89 -2.98 5.22 -7.69
N ALA A 90 -1.65 5.25 -7.67
CA ALA A 90 -0.83 4.10 -7.30
C ALA A 90 -1.05 3.66 -5.83
N LEU A 91 -1.13 4.61 -4.89
CA LEU A 91 -1.43 4.32 -3.48
C LEU A 91 -2.85 3.73 -3.32
N LEU A 92 -3.84 4.28 -4.01
CA LEU A 92 -5.21 3.76 -4.00
C LEU A 92 -5.30 2.36 -4.59
N LEU A 93 -4.56 2.08 -5.68
CA LEU A 93 -4.45 0.73 -6.25
C LEU A 93 -3.76 -0.25 -5.31
N THR A 94 -2.76 0.22 -4.55
CA THR A 94 -2.10 -0.60 -3.51
C THR A 94 -3.10 -1.05 -2.46
N ARG A 95 -3.91 -0.12 -1.92
CA ARG A 95 -4.98 -0.40 -0.96
C ARG A 95 -6.02 -1.35 -1.53
N ARG A 96 -6.50 -1.07 -2.74
CA ARG A 96 -7.52 -1.90 -3.41
C ARG A 96 -7.04 -3.33 -3.66
N THR A 97 -5.78 -3.50 -4.08
CA THR A 97 -5.20 -4.84 -4.32
C THR A 97 -5.10 -5.66 -3.04
N LEU A 98 -4.82 -5.01 -1.90
CA LEU A 98 -4.85 -5.63 -0.58
C LEU A 98 -6.26 -6.09 -0.22
N TRP A 99 -7.25 -5.20 -0.35
CA TRP A 99 -8.62 -5.52 0.03
C TRP A 99 -9.24 -6.63 -0.83
N GLU A 100 -9.03 -6.58 -2.15
CA GLU A 100 -9.47 -7.65 -3.07
C GLU A 100 -8.86 -9.02 -2.71
N PHE A 101 -7.64 -9.05 -2.15
CA PHE A 101 -7.04 -10.28 -1.65
C PHE A 101 -7.71 -10.76 -0.37
N VAL A 102 -7.95 -9.87 0.60
CA VAL A 102 -8.64 -10.21 1.85
C VAL A 102 -10.04 -10.76 1.57
N GLU A 103 -10.80 -10.13 0.67
CA GLU A 103 -12.12 -10.61 0.25
C GLU A 103 -12.04 -12.00 -0.40
N SER A 104 -11.04 -12.25 -1.26
CA SER A 104 -10.88 -13.56 -1.92
C SER A 104 -10.54 -14.68 -0.95
N GLU A 105 -9.72 -14.42 0.07
CA GLU A 105 -9.36 -15.39 1.10
C GLU A 105 -10.53 -15.65 2.07
N ALA A 106 -11.27 -14.59 2.42
CA ALA A 106 -12.46 -14.69 3.26
C ALA A 106 -13.59 -15.53 2.64
N ALA A 107 -13.74 -15.50 1.31
CA ALA A 107 -14.71 -16.34 0.62
C ALA A 107 -14.37 -17.84 0.69
N GLY A 108 -13.08 -18.18 0.83
CA GLY A 108 -12.59 -19.55 0.93
C GLY A 108 -12.49 -20.09 2.36
N ASP A 109 -12.37 -19.22 3.36
CA ASP A 109 -12.23 -19.60 4.78
C ASP A 109 -13.42 -19.10 5.62
N THR A 110 -14.38 -19.98 5.86
CA THR A 110 -15.57 -19.70 6.69
C THR A 110 -15.24 -19.43 8.16
N ALA A 111 -14.00 -19.68 8.60
CA ALA A 111 -13.53 -19.36 9.95
C ALA A 111 -13.00 -17.92 10.09
N LEU A 112 -13.01 -17.13 9.01
CA LEU A 112 -12.55 -15.76 9.03
C LEU A 112 -13.67 -14.82 9.48
N ASP A 113 -13.64 -14.46 10.77
CA ASP A 113 -14.68 -13.66 11.42
C ASP A 113 -14.79 -12.24 10.80
N LEU A 114 -16.03 -11.83 10.48
CA LEU A 114 -16.37 -10.51 9.96
C LEU A 114 -15.79 -9.38 10.83
N ARG A 115 -15.72 -9.59 12.15
CA ARG A 115 -15.11 -8.61 13.06
C ARG A 115 -13.64 -8.35 12.74
N GLN A 116 -12.87 -9.40 12.45
CA GLN A 116 -11.44 -9.27 12.13
C GLN A 116 -11.23 -8.52 10.81
N GLN A 117 -12.13 -8.73 9.83
CA GLN A 117 -12.10 -8.01 8.56
C GLN A 117 -12.37 -6.52 8.75
N LEU A 118 -13.39 -6.17 9.55
CA LEU A 118 -13.72 -4.78 9.87
C LEU A 118 -12.59 -4.07 10.63
N ASP A 119 -11.98 -4.76 11.61
CA ASP A 119 -10.85 -4.20 12.36
C ASP A 119 -9.63 -3.97 11.47
N LEU A 120 -9.33 -4.90 10.54
CA LEU A 120 -8.26 -4.71 9.56
C LEU A 120 -8.57 -3.54 8.62
N GLU A 121 -9.77 -3.48 8.06
CA GLU A 121 -10.15 -2.43 7.11
C GLU A 121 -9.99 -1.04 7.73
N LEU A 122 -10.42 -0.86 8.99
CA LEU A 122 -10.26 0.40 9.69
C LEU A 122 -8.79 0.81 9.84
N LEU A 123 -7.90 -0.14 10.15
CA LEU A 123 -6.48 0.13 10.29
C LEU A 123 -5.82 0.44 8.94
N VAL A 124 -6.17 -0.33 7.90
CA VAL A 124 -5.68 -0.14 6.54
C VAL A 124 -6.11 1.22 5.99
N VAL A 125 -7.38 1.61 6.17
CA VAL A 125 -7.89 2.93 5.77
C VAL A 125 -7.09 4.04 6.45
N ARG A 126 -6.94 4.01 7.78
CA ARG A 126 -6.18 5.02 8.53
C ARG A 126 -4.71 5.11 8.07
N PHE A 127 -4.09 3.96 7.80
CA PHE A 127 -2.73 3.93 7.26
C PHE A 127 -2.65 4.60 5.89
N PHE A 128 -3.51 4.23 4.95
CA PHE A 128 -3.48 4.78 3.60
C PHE A 128 -3.87 6.27 3.55
N ASP A 129 -4.78 6.72 4.41
CA ASP A 129 -5.14 8.14 4.49
C ASP A 129 -3.93 8.99 4.90
N ARG A 130 -3.18 8.55 5.92
CA ARG A 130 -1.91 9.18 6.34
C ARG A 130 -0.86 9.10 5.24
N ALA A 131 -0.67 7.93 4.64
CA ALA A 131 0.29 7.72 3.56
C ALA A 131 0.02 8.66 2.38
N ILE A 132 -1.24 8.81 1.95
CA ILE A 132 -1.65 9.73 0.88
C ILE A 132 -1.39 11.17 1.29
N TYR A 133 -1.82 11.58 2.49
CA TYR A 133 -1.63 12.95 2.99
C TYR A 133 -0.15 13.35 3.03
N HIS A 134 0.71 12.53 3.64
CA HIS A 134 2.14 12.82 3.71
C HIS A 134 2.83 12.73 2.35
N THR A 135 2.37 11.86 1.44
CA THR A 135 2.86 11.83 0.06
C THR A 135 2.55 13.13 -0.68
N ILE A 136 1.34 13.65 -0.54
CA ILE A 136 0.95 14.95 -1.14
C ILE A 136 1.83 16.06 -0.58
N ARG A 137 1.96 16.17 0.75
CA ARG A 137 2.83 17.17 1.39
C ARG A 137 4.28 17.08 0.93
N GLY A 138 4.80 15.86 0.81
CA GLY A 138 6.16 15.62 0.34
C GLY A 138 6.34 16.05 -1.11
N TYR A 139 5.35 15.79 -1.96
CA TYR A 139 5.35 16.16 -3.37
C TYR A 139 5.29 17.69 -3.57
N GLU A 140 4.49 18.39 -2.77
CA GLU A 140 4.36 19.86 -2.80
C GLU A 140 5.63 20.58 -2.33
N ALA A 141 6.38 19.97 -1.41
CA ALA A 141 7.58 20.55 -0.81
C ALA A 141 8.89 20.25 -1.58
N ALA A 142 8.83 19.60 -2.75
CA ALA A 142 9.99 19.06 -3.48
C ALA A 142 10.44 19.89 -4.69
#